data_AF-A0A7S2SE37-F1
#
_entry.id   AF-A0A7S2SE37-F1
#
_cell.length_a   1.000
_cell.length_b   1.000
_cell.length_c   1.000
_cell.angle_alpha   90.00
_cell.angle_beta   90.00
_cell.angle_gamma   90.00
#
_symmetry.space_group_name_H-M   'P 1'
#
loop_
_entity.id
_entity.type
_entity.pdbx_description
1 polymer ?
#
loop_
_entity_poly.entity_id
_entity_poly.type
_entity_poly.pdbx_seq_one_letter_code
_entity_poly.pdbx_strand_id
1 'polypeptide(L)'
;IAIGMTANKFFPKLVKAILPFAPVVGVVSTCLLVASAVAQVADPIMNAGIGLQIPVLLLHLLGGLVGYWLPKITGFGEVKSRTMAIETSMKSSAFGFLLAKLHFGDYVARVPSAVSVVWMALTGSMLAVVWRYIPVKEDEK
;
A
#
# COMPACT_ATOMS: atom_id res chain seq x y z
N ILE A 1 -2.39 -15.24 5.65
CA ILE A 1 -2.66 -15.84 4.32
C ILE A 1 -3.02 -17.32 4.44
N ALA A 2 -2.15 -18.21 4.93
CA ALA A 2 -2.39 -19.66 4.99
C ALA A 2 -3.74 -20.05 5.63
N ILE A 3 -4.06 -19.55 6.82
CA ILE A 3 -5.33 -19.82 7.51
C ILE A 3 -6.53 -19.42 6.65
N GLY A 4 -6.52 -18.22 6.06
CA GLY A 4 -7.60 -17.73 5.22
C GLY A 4 -7.81 -18.57 3.95
N MET A 5 -6.72 -19.00 3.30
CA MET A 5 -6.80 -19.90 2.13
C MET A 5 -7.34 -21.28 2.49
N THR A 6 -6.85 -21.86 3.59
CA THR A 6 -7.34 -23.15 4.10
C THR A 6 -8.82 -23.07 4.46
N ALA A 7 -9.26 -22.00 5.14
CA ALA A 7 -10.66 -21.77 5.47
C ALA A 7 -11.52 -21.61 4.20
N ASN A 8 -11.04 -20.89 3.19
CA ASN A 8 -11.75 -20.75 1.90
C ASN A 8 -11.91 -22.11 1.19
N LYS A 9 -10.89 -22.98 1.26
CA LYS A 9 -10.93 -24.32 0.67
C LYS A 9 -11.91 -25.26 1.39
N PHE A 10 -11.88 -25.31 2.73
CA PHE A 10 -12.66 -26.30 3.51
C PHE A 10 -14.03 -25.79 3.96
N PHE A 11 -14.23 -24.48 4.09
CA PHE A 11 -15.47 -23.86 4.58
C PHE A 11 -15.97 -22.72 3.65
N PRO A 12 -16.12 -22.96 2.33
CA PRO A 12 -16.42 -21.90 1.36
C PRO A 12 -17.76 -21.18 1.59
N LYS A 13 -18.77 -21.87 2.16
CA LYS A 13 -20.07 -21.26 2.49
C LYS A 13 -19.92 -20.18 3.57
N LEU A 14 -19.14 -20.46 4.62
CA LEU A 14 -18.84 -19.49 5.67
C LEU A 14 -18.03 -18.32 5.13
N VAL A 15 -16.99 -18.60 4.33
CA VAL A 15 -16.16 -17.55 3.72
C VAL A 15 -16.99 -16.62 2.83
N LYS A 16 -17.89 -17.15 2.00
CA LYS A 16 -18.80 -16.34 1.17
C LYS A 16 -19.73 -15.45 2.00
N ALA A 17 -20.15 -15.89 3.18
CA ALA A 17 -21.00 -15.10 4.06
C ALA A 17 -20.25 -13.90 4.70
N ILE A 18 -18.95 -14.06 4.98
CA ILE A 18 -18.14 -13.00 5.61
C ILE A 18 -17.47 -12.06 4.61
N LEU A 19 -17.23 -12.51 3.37
CA LEU A 19 -16.53 -11.73 2.33
C LEU A 19 -17.11 -10.32 2.08
N PRO A 20 -18.43 -10.10 2.09
CA PRO A 20 -18.99 -8.75 1.93
C PRO A 20 -18.54 -7.75 3.01
N PHE A 21 -18.21 -8.23 4.22
CA PHE A 21 -17.75 -7.40 5.34
C PHE A 21 -16.23 -7.22 5.36
N ALA A 22 -15.48 -8.09 4.69
CA ALA A 22 -14.02 -8.07 4.70
C ALA A 22 -13.41 -6.73 4.24
N PRO A 23 -13.94 -6.03 3.21
CA PRO A 23 -13.44 -4.71 2.83
C PRO A 23 -13.58 -3.68 3.96
N VAL A 24 -14.72 -3.66 4.66
CA VAL A 24 -14.98 -2.71 5.75
C VAL A 24 -14.03 -2.98 6.93
N VAL A 25 -13.92 -4.24 7.36
CA VAL A 25 -13.01 -4.63 8.44
C VAL A 25 -11.56 -4.30 8.06
N GLY A 26 -11.17 -4.53 6.81
CA GLY A 26 -9.84 -4.21 6.29
C GLY A 26 -9.54 -2.71 6.34
N VAL A 27 -10.46 -1.87 5.87
CA VAL A 27 -10.30 -0.40 5.91
C VAL A 27 -10.23 0.11 7.35
N VAL A 28 -11.16 -0.29 8.22
CA VAL A 28 -11.17 0.13 9.63
C VAL A 28 -9.89 -0.28 10.35
N SER A 29 -9.47 -1.54 10.19
CA SER A 29 -8.23 -2.04 10.80
C SER A 29 -7.01 -1.28 10.28
N THR A 30 -6.97 -1.00 8.97
CA THR A 30 -5.88 -0.22 8.37
C THR A 30 -5.86 1.19 8.94
N CYS A 31 -6.99 1.90 9.01
CA CYS A 31 -7.08 3.23 9.60
C CYS A 31 -6.55 3.27 11.04
N LEU A 32 -6.91 2.29 11.87
CA LEU A 32 -6.43 2.18 13.25
C LEU A 32 -4.91 1.95 13.31
N LEU A 33 -4.37 1.07 12.46
CA LEU A 33 -2.93 0.82 12.37
C LEU A 33 -2.17 2.08 11.92
N VAL A 34 -2.67 2.78 10.91
CA VAL A 34 -2.07 4.05 10.43
C VAL A 34 -2.06 5.08 11.54
N ALA A 35 -3.21 5.33 12.17
CA ALA A 35 -3.36 6.33 13.21
C ALA A 35 -2.43 6.05 14.39
N SER A 36 -2.36 4.78 14.83
CA SER A 36 -1.47 4.37 15.92
C SER A 36 0.00 4.55 15.57
N ALA A 37 0.42 4.19 14.35
CA ALA A 37 1.82 4.33 13.93
C ALA A 37 2.23 5.81 13.88
N VAL A 38 1.40 6.67 13.26
CA VAL A 38 1.65 8.12 13.16
C VAL A 38 1.66 8.77 14.56
N ALA A 39 0.69 8.44 15.42
CA ALA A 39 0.60 9.00 16.76
C ALA A 39 1.83 8.66 17.63
N GLN A 40 2.38 7.45 17.51
CA GLN A 40 3.58 7.07 18.26
C GLN A 40 4.76 7.98 17.91
N VAL A 41 4.96 8.33 16.63
CA VAL A 41 6.13 9.09 16.16
C VAL A 41 5.79 10.51 15.71
N ALA A 42 4.77 11.14 16.29
CA ALA A 42 4.29 12.46 15.87
C ALA A 42 5.35 13.56 15.98
N ASP A 43 6.05 13.68 17.12
CA ASP A 43 7.05 14.74 17.31
C ASP A 43 8.23 14.63 16.33
N PRO A 44 8.85 13.44 16.11
CA PRO A 44 9.85 13.28 15.06
C PRO A 44 9.35 13.63 13.65
N ILE A 45 8.10 13.32 13.31
CA ILE A 45 7.51 13.68 12.02
C ILE A 45 7.42 15.21 11.88
N MET A 46 6.94 15.89 12.93
CA MET A 46 6.82 17.36 12.94
C MET A 46 8.19 18.04 12.85
N ASN A 47 9.17 17.55 13.59
CA ASN A 47 10.53 18.09 13.59
C ASN A 47 11.25 17.90 12.26
N ALA A 48 11.05 16.77 11.58
CA ALA A 48 11.66 16.50 10.29
C ALA A 48 11.00 17.30 9.14
N GLY A 49 9.71 17.62 9.27
CA GLY A 49 8.97 18.43 8.31
C GLY A 49 9.09 17.90 6.87
N ILE A 50 9.25 18.81 5.91
CA ILE A 50 9.25 18.48 4.48
C ILE A 50 10.44 17.61 4.05
N GLY A 51 11.55 17.67 4.80
CA GLY A 51 12.76 16.88 4.54
C GLY A 51 12.50 15.37 4.66
N LEU A 52 11.50 14.96 5.44
CA LEU A 52 11.02 13.58 5.52
C LEU A 52 9.93 13.28 4.49
N GLN A 53 9.01 14.22 4.26
CA GLN A 53 7.84 14.00 3.41
C GLN A 53 8.24 13.77 1.94
N ILE A 54 9.15 14.59 1.40
CA ILE A 54 9.51 14.54 -0.02
C ILE A 54 10.16 13.20 -0.39
N PRO A 55 11.21 12.70 0.30
CA PRO A 55 11.83 11.43 -0.05
C PRO A 55 10.85 10.25 0.02
N VAL A 56 9.97 10.24 1.03
CA VAL A 56 8.98 9.17 1.18
C VAL A 56 7.93 9.23 0.06
N LEU A 57 7.42 10.41 -0.28
CA LEU A 57 6.52 10.58 -1.43
C LEU A 57 7.20 10.11 -2.73
N LEU A 58 8.44 10.55 -2.97
CA LEU A 58 9.20 10.16 -4.16
C LEU A 58 9.40 8.64 -4.23
N LEU A 59 9.64 7.96 -3.12
CA LEU A 59 9.75 6.50 -3.09
C LEU A 59 8.48 5.83 -3.66
N HIS A 60 7.29 6.31 -3.29
CA HIS A 60 6.02 5.75 -3.76
C HIS A 60 5.70 6.13 -5.21
N LEU A 61 6.03 7.37 -5.62
CA LEU A 61 5.84 7.84 -6.99
C LEU A 61 6.79 7.13 -7.96
N LEU A 62 8.08 7.06 -7.63
CA LEU A 62 9.08 6.35 -8.43
C LEU A 62 8.78 4.85 -8.45
N GLY A 63 8.36 4.27 -7.32
CA GLY A 63 7.89 2.90 -7.25
C GLY A 63 6.76 2.64 -8.26
N GLY A 64 5.72 3.48 -8.26
CA GLY A 64 4.62 3.38 -9.21
C GLY A 64 5.03 3.61 -10.67
N LEU A 65 5.89 4.61 -10.92
CA LEU A 65 6.40 4.91 -12.26
C LEU A 65 7.18 3.74 -12.85
N VAL A 66 8.12 3.19 -12.08
CA VAL A 66 8.90 2.01 -12.50
C VAL A 66 7.98 0.80 -12.65
N GLY A 67 7.05 0.60 -11.72
CA GLY A 67 6.07 -0.49 -11.77
C GLY A 67 5.13 -0.42 -12.97
N TYR A 68 4.87 0.78 -13.51
CA TYR A 68 4.12 0.95 -14.74
C TYR A 68 4.98 0.69 -15.98
N TRP A 69 6.13 1.35 -16.07
CA TRP A 69 6.93 1.36 -17.30
C TRP A 69 7.69 0.08 -17.54
N LEU A 70 8.20 -0.59 -16.49
CA LEU A 70 8.94 -1.83 -16.63
C LEU A 70 8.13 -2.96 -17.33
N PRO A 71 6.89 -3.28 -16.89
CA PRO A 71 6.04 -4.22 -17.63
C PRO A 71 5.67 -3.67 -19.02
N LYS A 72 5.43 -2.37 -19.17
CA LYS A 72 5.07 -1.78 -20.47
C LYS A 72 6.15 -1.97 -21.53
N ILE A 73 7.43 -1.70 -21.19
CA ILE A 73 8.56 -1.85 -22.12
C ILE A 73 8.90 -3.31 -22.41
N THR A 74 8.51 -4.23 -21.51
CA THR A 74 8.68 -5.68 -21.68
C THR A 74 7.49 -6.35 -22.38
N GLY A 75 6.54 -5.56 -22.90
CA GLY A 75 5.44 -6.04 -23.74
C GLY A 75 4.17 -6.46 -22.98
N PHE A 76 4.04 -6.13 -21.71
CA PHE A 76 2.81 -6.39 -20.97
C PHE A 76 1.73 -5.34 -21.28
N GLY A 77 0.48 -5.80 -21.36
CA GLY A 77 -0.69 -4.96 -21.58
C GLY A 77 -0.96 -3.93 -20.48
N GLU A 78 -1.90 -3.03 -20.75
CA GLU A 78 -2.22 -1.88 -19.90
C GLU A 78 -2.72 -2.30 -18.51
N VAL A 79 -3.61 -3.30 -18.42
CA VAL A 79 -4.14 -3.78 -17.13
C VAL A 79 -3.02 -4.27 -16.22
N LYS A 80 -2.09 -5.06 -16.77
CA LYS A 80 -0.97 -5.61 -16.00
C LYS A 80 0.00 -4.51 -15.57
N SER A 81 0.26 -3.54 -16.45
CA SER A 81 1.13 -2.39 -16.15
C SER A 81 0.55 -1.50 -15.05
N ARG A 82 -0.76 -1.19 -15.09
CA ARG A 82 -1.45 -0.46 -14.00
C ARG A 82 -1.46 -1.25 -12.69
N THR A 83 -1.69 -2.55 -12.76
CA THR A 83 -1.67 -3.43 -11.57
C THR A 83 -0.29 -3.38 -10.91
N MET A 84 0.77 -3.59 -11.69
CA MET A 84 2.15 -3.53 -11.20
C MET A 84 2.51 -2.17 -10.62
N ALA A 85 2.06 -1.08 -11.23
CA ALA A 85 2.25 0.27 -10.70
C ALA A 85 1.59 0.48 -9.33
N ILE A 86 0.37 -0.03 -9.13
CA ILE A 86 -0.31 0.01 -7.83
C ILE A 86 0.48 -0.81 -6.82
N GLU A 87 0.83 -2.06 -7.14
CA GLU A 87 1.55 -2.97 -6.23
C GLU A 87 2.94 -2.44 -5.84
N THR A 88 3.67 -1.79 -6.74
CA THR A 88 4.99 -1.23 -6.42
C THR A 88 4.90 0.08 -5.65
N SER A 89 3.88 0.91 -5.93
CA SER A 89 3.59 2.13 -5.18
C SER A 89 3.07 1.80 -3.77
N MET A 90 2.26 0.75 -3.63
CA MET A 90 1.63 0.35 -2.37
C MET A 90 2.39 -0.79 -1.67
N LYS A 91 3.30 -0.44 -0.74
CA LYS A 91 4.06 -1.43 0.07
C LYS A 91 3.42 -1.70 1.43
N SER A 92 3.81 -2.77 2.12
CA SER A 92 3.35 -3.01 3.50
C SER A 92 4.13 -2.16 4.52
N SER A 93 3.93 -0.84 4.50
CA SER A 93 4.65 0.10 5.37
C SER A 93 4.31 -0.06 6.86
N ALA A 94 3.12 -0.57 7.19
CA ALA A 94 2.76 -0.93 8.55
C ALA A 94 3.63 -2.06 9.11
N PHE A 95 3.96 -3.05 8.28
CA PHE A 95 4.89 -4.11 8.66
C PHE A 95 6.33 -3.57 8.79
N GLY A 96 6.73 -2.65 7.90
CA GLY A 96 8.01 -1.94 8.03
C GLY A 96 8.14 -1.20 9.36
N PHE A 97 7.10 -0.49 9.79
CA PHE A 97 7.05 0.18 11.10
C PHE A 97 7.20 -0.82 12.24
N LEU A 98 6.49 -1.95 12.19
CA LEU A 98 6.57 -2.99 13.20
C LEU A 98 7.98 -3.59 13.30
N LEU A 99 8.60 -3.93 12.18
CA LEU A 99 9.96 -4.45 12.15
C LEU A 99 10.98 -3.41 12.66
N ALA A 100 10.83 -2.15 12.26
CA ALA A 100 11.64 -1.05 12.77
C ALA A 100 11.53 -0.95 14.29
N LYS A 101 10.31 -1.09 14.83
CA LYS A 101 10.04 -1.06 16.26
C LYS A 101 10.64 -2.23 17.03
N LEU A 102 10.61 -3.42 16.45
CA LEU A 102 11.04 -4.66 17.12
C LEU A 102 12.55 -4.89 17.04
N HIS A 103 13.20 -4.43 15.97
CA HIS A 103 14.57 -4.87 15.66
C HIS A 103 15.60 -3.75 15.61
N PHE A 104 15.19 -2.48 15.61
CA PHE A 104 16.12 -1.35 15.65
C PHE A 104 16.05 -0.67 17.03
N GLY A 105 17.21 -0.50 17.65
CA GLY A 105 17.33 0.22 18.92
C GLY A 105 17.04 1.71 18.78
N ASP A 106 17.28 2.27 17.59
CA ASP A 106 16.99 3.66 17.29
C ASP A 106 15.48 3.87 17.07
N TYR A 107 14.90 4.76 17.87
CA TYR A 107 13.50 5.16 17.77
C TYR A 107 13.16 5.77 16.42
N VAL A 108 14.08 6.55 15.82
CA VAL A 108 13.78 7.30 14.59
C VAL A 108 13.69 6.40 13.35
N ALA A 109 14.21 5.17 13.41
CA ALA A 109 14.13 4.20 12.32
C ALA A 109 12.68 3.85 11.93
N ARG A 110 11.73 4.06 12.84
CA ARG A 110 10.28 3.80 12.63
C ARG A 110 9.59 4.90 11.83
N VAL A 111 10.16 6.11 11.86
CA VAL A 111 9.55 7.34 11.36
C VAL A 111 9.26 7.29 9.86
N PRO A 112 10.18 6.86 8.98
CA PRO A 112 9.92 6.79 7.54
C PRO A 112 8.76 5.84 7.21
N SER A 113 8.67 4.70 7.91
CA SER A 113 7.58 3.74 7.69
C SER A 113 6.22 4.31 8.11
N ALA A 114 6.14 5.05 9.23
CA ALA A 114 4.89 5.67 9.66
C ALA A 114 4.37 6.70 8.63
N VAL A 115 5.27 7.54 8.10
CA VAL A 115 4.93 8.53 7.06
C VAL A 115 4.60 7.86 5.73
N SER A 116 5.31 6.77 5.41
CA SER A 116 5.09 5.98 4.19
C SER A 116 3.69 5.41 4.11
N VAL A 117 3.09 4.97 5.22
CA VAL A 117 1.70 4.46 5.25
C VAL A 117 0.70 5.52 4.77
N VAL A 118 0.93 6.80 5.09
CA VAL A 118 0.05 7.89 4.66
C VAL A 118 0.22 8.17 3.17
N TRP A 119 1.47 8.34 2.72
CA TRP A 119 1.73 8.66 1.31
C TRP A 119 1.30 7.55 0.36
N MET A 120 1.54 6.27 0.69
CA MET A 120 1.10 5.16 -0.15
C MET A 120 -0.42 5.09 -0.31
N ALA A 121 -1.19 5.48 0.71
CA ALA A 121 -2.64 5.47 0.66
C ALA A 121 -3.13 6.61 -0.25
N LEU A 122 -2.52 7.79 -0.15
CA LEU A 122 -2.80 8.92 -1.02
C LEU A 122 -2.42 8.61 -2.47
N THR A 123 -1.20 8.16 -2.74
CA THR A 123 -0.75 7.87 -4.11
C THR A 123 -1.54 6.72 -4.73
N GLY A 124 -1.76 5.63 -3.99
CA GLY A 124 -2.52 4.47 -4.47
C GLY A 124 -3.98 4.80 -4.77
N SER A 125 -4.66 5.52 -3.89
CA SER A 125 -6.04 5.93 -4.11
C SER A 125 -6.18 6.93 -5.26
N MET A 126 -5.26 7.89 -5.40
CA MET A 126 -5.23 8.82 -6.53
C MET A 126 -5.05 8.06 -7.86
N LEU A 127 -4.09 7.13 -7.95
CA LEU A 127 -3.89 6.30 -9.14
C LEU A 127 -5.15 5.49 -9.48
N ALA A 128 -5.77 4.86 -8.49
CA ALA A 128 -7.00 4.08 -8.69
C ALA A 128 -8.15 4.96 -9.20
N VAL A 129 -8.33 6.16 -8.64
CA VAL A 129 -9.38 7.11 -9.06
C VAL A 129 -9.10 7.63 -10.47
N VAL A 130 -7.87 8.05 -10.77
CA VAL A 130 -7.51 8.54 -12.11
C VAL A 130 -7.76 7.46 -13.16
N TRP A 131 -7.30 6.23 -12.93
CA TRP A 131 -7.47 5.14 -13.90
C TRP A 131 -8.90 4.60 -13.99
N ARG A 132 -9.75 4.84 -12.99
CA ARG A 132 -11.19 4.58 -13.11
C ARG A 132 -11.83 5.40 -14.24
N TYR A 133 -11.30 6.60 -14.52
CA TYR A 133 -11.80 7.48 -15.58
C TYR A 133 -11.04 7.37 -16.90
N ILE A 134 -10.01 6.52 -16.99
CA ILE A 134 -9.25 6.30 -18.22
C ILE A 134 -9.49 4.85 -18.68
N PRO A 135 -10.40 4.60 -19.63
CA PRO A 135 -10.70 3.24 -20.07
C PRO A 135 -9.46 2.58 -20.68
N VAL A 136 -9.33 1.28 -20.41
CA VAL A 136 -8.32 0.45 -21.06
C VAL A 136 -8.89 0.00 -22.39
N LYS A 137 -8.19 0.26 -23.49
CA LYS A 137 -8.51 -0.39 -24.77
C LYS A 137 -8.17 -1.87 -24.60
N GLU A 138 -9.10 -2.76 -24.94
CA GLU A 138 -8.77 -4.18 -25.00
C GLU A 138 -7.61 -4.36 -25.98
N ASP A 139 -6.56 -5.04 -25.54
CA ASP A 139 -5.48 -5.44 -26.43
C ASP A 139 -6.12 -6.37 -27.49
N GLU A 140 -6.12 -5.97 -28.77
CA GLU A 140 -6.48 -6.85 -29.88
C GLU A 140 -5.54 -8.07 -29.79
N LYS A 141 -6.14 -9.25 -29.53
CA LYS A 141 -5.41 -10.52 -29.48
C LYS A 141 -5.07 -11.01 -30.87
#